data_AF-A0A8J2SVT9-F1
#
_entry.id   AF-A0A8J2SVT9-F1
#
_cell.length_a   1.000
_cell.length_b   1.000
_cell.length_c   1.000
_cell.angle_alpha   90.00
_cell.angle_beta   90.00
_cell.angle_gamma   90.00
#
_symmetry.space_group_name_H-M   'P 1'
#
loop_
_entity.id
_entity.type
_entity.pdbx_description
1 polymer ?
#
loop_
_entity_poly.entity_id
_entity_poly.type
_entity_poly.pdbx_seq_one_letter_code
_entity_poly.pdbx_strand_id
1 'polypeptide(L)'
;MAQYEHRDANNEWHPFSHMENDKIERAYRANGCRVHLTMPLNPVGFREFEIRFGDSARSKKMPRPPSTKIIQVNVASGATRVVRRLGPIDQPTTAPTLQYHGPATKKRSVVPIDQPTMGPTDAAPDWAAAKGAAPGGRVETEKHCGKYTWCYAILFCCSCTPCFICGQCRCDERLLYIDPNGNRYQGPDIPVCTDYLCKPRDPYWGSDPGGGGGF
;
A
#
# COMPACT_ATOMS: atom_id res chain seq x y z
N MET A 1 -5.25 -0.26 -4.94
CA MET A 1 -3.93 0.00 -4.34
C MET A 1 -3.59 1.47 -4.57
N ALA A 2 -2.93 2.16 -3.63
CA ALA A 2 -2.56 3.56 -3.85
C ALA A 2 -1.26 3.67 -4.66
N GLN A 3 -1.17 4.71 -5.48
CA GLN A 3 0.05 5.03 -6.21
C GLN A 3 0.78 6.16 -5.49
N TYR A 4 2.10 6.07 -5.45
CA TYR A 4 2.96 7.11 -4.89
C TYR A 4 3.85 7.67 -5.99
N GLU A 5 4.18 8.95 -5.85
CA GLU A 5 5.12 9.64 -6.71
C GLU A 5 6.05 10.50 -5.88
N HIS A 6 7.28 10.69 -6.35
CA HIS A 6 8.24 11.59 -5.73
C HIS A 6 8.60 12.73 -6.68
N ARG A 7 8.81 13.93 -6.11
CA ARG A 7 9.20 15.11 -6.87
C ARG A 7 10.71 15.24 -6.91
N ASP A 8 11.28 15.34 -8.11
CA ASP A 8 12.71 15.52 -8.30
C ASP A 8 13.17 16.98 -8.13
N ALA A 9 14.42 17.27 -8.50
CA ALA A 9 15.01 18.61 -8.43
C ALA A 9 14.49 19.58 -9.51
N ASN A 10 13.94 19.06 -10.61
CA ASN A 10 13.36 19.82 -11.71
C ASN A 10 11.86 20.10 -11.49
N ASN A 11 11.31 19.68 -10.35
CA ASN A 11 9.89 19.70 -10.01
C ASN A 11 9.01 18.74 -10.83
N GLU A 12 9.61 17.73 -11.44
CA GLU A 12 8.88 16.66 -12.13
C GLU A 12 8.50 15.56 -11.13
N TRP A 13 7.32 14.97 -11.31
CA TRP A 13 6.82 13.87 -10.50
C TRP A 13 7.13 12.54 -11.17
N HIS A 14 7.79 11.66 -10.44
CA HIS A 14 8.19 10.34 -10.92
C HIS A 14 7.46 9.26 -10.12
N PRO A 15 6.78 8.31 -10.79
CA PRO A 15 6.08 7.24 -10.11
C PRO A 15 7.05 6.25 -9.49
N PHE A 16 6.69 5.72 -8.32
CA PHE A 16 7.33 4.53 -7.79
C PHE A 16 6.86 3.29 -8.55
N SER A 17 7.68 2.25 -8.61
CA SER A 17 7.31 0.95 -9.16
C SER A 17 6.19 0.29 -8.34
N HIS A 18 5.52 -0.70 -8.92
CA HIS A 18 4.43 -1.41 -8.24
C HIS A 18 4.87 -2.03 -6.91
N MET A 19 6.01 -2.72 -6.90
CA MET A 19 6.58 -3.33 -5.69
C MET A 19 6.92 -2.29 -4.60
N GLU A 20 7.37 -1.10 -4.98
CA GLU A 20 7.66 -0.02 -4.04
C GLU A 20 6.37 0.59 -3.47
N ASN A 21 5.38 0.85 -4.33
CA ASN A 21 4.07 1.32 -3.91
C ASN A 21 3.44 0.39 -2.87
N ASP A 22 3.56 -0.93 -3.04
CA ASP A 22 3.06 -1.92 -2.08
C ASP A 22 3.76 -1.81 -0.72
N LYS A 23 5.09 -1.68 -0.72
CA LYS A 23 5.87 -1.50 0.51
C LYS A 23 5.50 -0.21 1.23
N ILE A 24 5.35 0.89 0.48
CA ILE A 24 4.98 2.19 1.03
C ILE A 24 3.56 2.16 1.59
N GLU A 25 2.58 1.66 0.84
CA GLU A 25 1.19 1.57 1.27
C GLU A 25 1.04 0.69 2.51
N ARG A 26 1.74 -0.45 2.57
CA ARG A 26 1.72 -1.33 3.73
C ARG A 26 2.25 -0.62 4.99
N ALA A 27 3.38 0.07 4.88
CA ALA A 27 3.96 0.82 5.99
C ALA A 27 3.08 1.99 6.42
N TYR A 28 2.48 2.70 5.45
CA TYR A 28 1.56 3.79 5.69
C TYR A 28 0.31 3.32 6.44
N ARG A 29 -0.31 2.22 6.00
CA ARG A 29 -1.50 1.63 6.66
C ARG A 29 -1.21 1.05 8.03
N ALA A 30 0.00 0.55 8.26
CA ALA A 30 0.46 0.09 9.57
C ALA A 30 0.70 1.27 10.55
N ASN A 31 0.43 2.51 10.13
CA ASN A 31 0.73 3.74 10.88
C ASN A 31 2.22 3.83 11.27
N GLY A 32 3.10 3.29 10.43
CA GLY A 32 4.54 3.39 10.60
C GLY A 32 5.01 4.83 10.34
N CYS A 33 6.06 5.26 11.05
CA CYS A 33 6.65 6.57 10.82
C CYS A 33 7.68 6.59 9.68
N ARG A 34 8.18 5.41 9.25
CA ARG A 34 9.13 5.25 8.15
C ARG A 34 9.11 3.85 7.52
N VAL A 35 9.61 3.74 6.29
CA VAL A 35 9.92 2.49 5.59
C VAL A 35 11.20 2.62 4.77
N HIS A 36 11.99 1.55 4.71
CA HIS A 36 13.22 1.50 3.92
C HIS A 36 12.96 0.94 2.52
N LEU A 37 13.58 1.54 1.51
CA LEU A 37 13.53 1.15 0.11
C LEU A 37 14.95 1.03 -0.45
N THR A 38 15.19 -0.05 -1.19
CA THR A 38 16.44 -0.29 -1.91
C THR A 38 16.15 -0.28 -3.41
N MET A 39 16.80 0.63 -4.14
CA MET A 39 16.68 0.79 -5.60
C MET A 39 17.92 0.22 -6.30
N PRO A 40 17.92 -1.07 -6.67
CA PRO A 40 19.13 -1.77 -7.10
C PRO A 40 19.78 -1.22 -8.38
N LEU A 41 19.02 -0.51 -9.21
CA LEU A 41 19.52 0.13 -10.43
C LEU A 41 20.36 1.38 -10.15
N ASN A 42 20.27 1.95 -8.94
CA ASN A 42 21.09 3.10 -8.57
C ASN A 42 22.51 2.67 -8.18
N PRO A 43 23.52 3.53 -8.38
CA PRO A 43 24.89 3.26 -7.98
C PRO A 43 25.02 2.86 -6.50
N VAL A 44 25.99 2.00 -6.20
CA VAL A 44 26.32 1.62 -4.82
C VAL A 44 26.60 2.88 -4.00
N GLY A 45 26.01 2.96 -2.80
CA GLY A 45 26.04 4.15 -1.95
C GLY A 45 24.86 5.11 -2.16
N PHE A 46 24.15 5.06 -3.29
CA PHE A 46 22.99 5.94 -3.57
C PHE A 46 21.67 5.19 -3.75
N ARG A 47 21.67 3.87 -3.56
CA ARG A 47 20.49 3.01 -3.74
C ARG A 47 19.59 2.86 -2.51
N GLU A 48 20.04 3.29 -1.34
CA GLU A 48 19.28 3.15 -0.10
C GLU A 48 18.49 4.42 0.22
N PHE A 49 17.19 4.27 0.42
CA PHE A 49 16.27 5.36 0.70
C PHE A 49 15.35 5.03 1.87
N GLU A 50 14.95 6.04 2.62
CA GLU A 50 13.87 5.97 3.61
C GLU A 50 12.69 6.82 3.15
N ILE A 51 11.49 6.27 3.16
CA ILE A 51 10.26 7.04 3.13
C ILE A 51 9.85 7.34 4.57
N ARG A 52 9.51 8.59 4.88
CA ARG A 52 9.06 9.03 6.20
C ARG A 52 7.68 9.65 6.11
N PHE A 53 6.84 9.43 7.11
CA PHE A 53 5.42 9.80 7.10
C PHE A 53 5.06 10.76 8.24
N GLY A 54 3.93 11.46 8.10
CA GLY A 54 3.33 12.28 9.15
C GLY A 54 4.23 13.43 9.59
N ASP A 55 4.27 13.67 10.89
CA ASP A 55 5.13 14.71 11.48
C ASP A 55 6.60 14.31 11.56
N SER A 56 6.91 13.02 11.38
CA SER A 56 8.25 12.48 11.22
C SER A 56 8.81 12.63 9.81
N ALA A 57 8.03 13.15 8.85
CA ALA A 57 8.46 13.45 7.48
C ALA A 57 9.42 14.67 7.43
N ARG A 58 10.56 14.55 8.11
CA ARG A 58 11.60 15.57 8.27
C ARG A 58 12.97 14.99 7.95
N SER A 59 13.89 15.84 7.53
CA SER A 59 15.31 15.51 7.34
C SER A 59 16.19 16.71 7.67
N LYS A 60 17.52 16.54 7.66
CA LYS A 60 18.47 17.65 7.82
C LYS A 60 18.27 18.74 6.76
N LYS A 61 17.88 18.36 5.53
CA LYS A 61 17.62 19.28 4.40
C LYS A 61 16.16 19.73 4.31
N MET A 62 15.25 19.10 5.06
CA MET A 62 13.83 19.48 5.14
C MET A 62 13.34 19.37 6.60
N PRO A 63 13.67 20.35 7.46
CA PRO A 63 13.38 20.25 8.91
C PRO A 63 11.89 20.33 9.25
N ARG A 64 11.08 20.94 8.37
CA ARG A 64 9.63 21.04 8.50
C ARG A 64 8.96 20.08 7.52
N PRO A 65 7.96 19.27 7.96
CA PRO A 65 7.26 18.37 7.07
C PRO A 65 6.56 19.12 5.94
N PRO A 66 6.55 18.57 4.71
CA PRO A 66 5.76 19.14 3.62
C PRO A 66 4.26 18.95 3.90
N SER A 67 3.42 19.66 3.14
CA SER A 67 1.95 19.52 3.22
C SER A 67 1.47 18.11 2.91
N THR A 68 2.18 17.36 2.06
CA THR A 68 1.87 15.96 1.76
C THR A 68 2.12 15.03 2.95
N LYS A 69 2.90 15.47 3.95
CA LYS A 69 3.35 14.66 5.09
C LYS A 69 4.09 13.38 4.71
N ILE A 70 4.69 13.33 3.52
CA ILE A 70 5.50 12.20 3.07
C ILE A 70 6.76 12.72 2.37
N ILE A 71 7.92 12.19 2.74
CA ILE A 71 9.20 12.48 2.09
C ILE A 71 9.97 11.20 1.80
N GLN A 72 10.82 11.24 0.78
CA GLN A 72 11.87 10.27 0.51
C GLN A 72 13.22 10.88 0.87
N VAL A 73 14.05 10.16 1.61
CA VAL A 73 15.39 10.59 2.01
C VAL A 73 16.40 9.56 1.52
N ASN A 74 17.37 9.98 0.74
CA ASN A 74 18.52 9.14 0.42
C ASN A 74 19.41 9.02 1.67
N VAL A 75 19.65 7.79 2.13
CA VAL A 75 20.28 7.53 3.44
C VAL A 75 21.73 8.03 3.48
N ALA A 76 22.48 7.89 2.37
CA ALA A 76 23.88 8.28 2.32
C ALA A 76 24.08 9.79 2.22
N SER A 77 23.31 10.46 1.36
CA SER A 77 23.50 11.89 1.04
C SER A 77 22.60 12.85 1.82
N GLY A 78 21.53 12.32 2.44
CA GLY A 78 20.46 13.11 3.04
C GLY A 78 19.63 13.92 2.03
N ALA A 79 19.83 13.70 0.72
CA ALA A 79 19.00 14.31 -0.31
C ALA A 79 17.53 13.94 -0.08
N THR A 80 16.66 14.95 -0.09
CA THR A 80 15.25 14.79 0.30
C THR A 80 14.34 15.19 -0.84
N ARG A 81 13.36 14.34 -1.14
CA ARG A 81 12.33 14.55 -2.15
C ARG A 81 10.96 14.52 -1.49
N VAL A 82 10.04 15.37 -1.96
CA VAL A 82 8.64 15.33 -1.50
C VAL A 82 7.97 14.16 -2.17
N VAL A 83 7.17 13.41 -1.40
CA VAL A 83 6.37 12.30 -1.92
C VAL A 83 4.90 12.67 -1.79
N ARG A 84 4.09 12.28 -2.77
CA ARG A 84 2.62 12.37 -2.68
C ARG A 84 2.01 10.99 -2.85
N ARG A 85 0.92 10.76 -2.13
CA ARG A 85 0.05 9.62 -2.31
C ARG A 85 -1.09 10.06 -3.23
N LEU A 86 -1.19 9.43 -4.39
CA LEU A 86 -2.38 9.51 -5.22
C LEU A 86 -3.41 8.55 -4.61
N GLY A 87 -4.69 8.94 -4.61
CA GLY A 87 -5.76 8.06 -4.16
C GLY A 87 -5.79 6.73 -4.94
N PRO A 88 -6.70 5.79 -4.60
CA PRO A 88 -7.01 4.73 -5.55
C PRO A 88 -7.33 5.37 -6.91
N ILE A 89 -6.81 4.79 -8.00
CA ILE A 89 -6.78 5.37 -9.36
C ILE A 89 -8.19 5.69 -9.94
N ASP A 90 -9.26 5.42 -9.20
CA ASP A 90 -10.66 5.72 -9.57
C ASP A 90 -11.14 7.14 -9.24
N GLN A 91 -10.25 8.10 -8.97
CA GLN A 91 -10.65 9.52 -8.84
C GLN A 91 -10.01 10.38 -9.94
N PRO A 92 -10.81 11.03 -10.81
CA PRO A 92 -10.33 12.23 -11.47
C PRO A 92 -9.98 13.21 -10.35
N THR A 93 -8.71 13.55 -10.27
CA THR A 93 -8.18 14.51 -9.30
C THR A 93 -8.97 15.80 -9.48
N THR A 94 -9.88 16.12 -8.55
CA THR A 94 -10.27 17.51 -8.34
C THR A 94 -9.02 18.22 -7.86
N ALA A 95 -8.31 18.83 -8.82
CA ALA A 95 -7.17 19.68 -8.54
C ALA A 95 -7.59 20.73 -7.50
N PRO A 96 -6.72 21.08 -6.52
CA PRO A 96 -6.93 22.30 -5.78
C PRO A 96 -6.92 23.45 -6.80
N THR A 97 -8.05 24.13 -6.93
CA THR A 97 -8.17 25.36 -7.72
C THR A 97 -7.16 26.36 -7.18
N LEU A 98 -6.02 26.50 -7.85
CA LEU A 98 -5.40 27.81 -8.01
C LEU A 98 -6.46 28.67 -8.69
N GLN A 99 -6.94 29.70 -7.99
CA GLN A 99 -7.86 30.69 -8.55
C GLN A 99 -7.21 31.34 -9.77
N TYR A 100 -7.56 30.86 -10.96
CA TYR A 100 -7.36 31.55 -12.21
C TYR A 100 -8.70 32.15 -12.63
N HIS A 101 -8.79 33.47 -12.61
CA HIS A 101 -9.94 34.21 -13.11
C HIS A 101 -9.86 34.29 -14.65
N GLY A 102 -10.65 33.45 -15.33
CA GLY A 102 -10.89 33.51 -16.77
C GLY A 102 -12.36 33.21 -17.07
N PRO A 103 -12.97 33.83 -18.10
CA PRO A 103 -14.42 33.83 -18.26
C PRO A 103 -14.99 32.51 -18.79
N ALA A 104 -16.20 32.23 -18.31
CA ALA A 104 -16.96 30.99 -18.41
C ALA A 104 -17.50 30.66 -19.82
N THR A 105 -17.67 29.37 -20.13
CA THR A 105 -18.86 28.86 -20.85
C THR A 105 -19.17 27.37 -20.55
N LYS A 106 -20.47 27.12 -20.31
CA LYS A 106 -21.37 25.93 -20.47
C LYS A 106 -20.75 24.60 -20.99
N LYS A 107 -21.25 23.38 -20.72
CA LYS A 107 -22.55 22.87 -20.23
C LYS A 107 -22.36 21.39 -19.82
N ARG A 108 -23.23 20.94 -18.91
CA ARG A 108 -23.37 19.59 -18.30
C ARG A 108 -23.79 18.49 -19.28
N SER A 109 -23.32 17.26 -19.08
CA SER A 109 -24.09 16.02 -19.35
C SER A 109 -23.69 14.92 -18.36
N VAL A 110 -24.69 14.21 -17.84
CA VAL A 110 -24.61 13.18 -16.78
C VAL A 110 -24.76 11.81 -17.43
N VAL A 111 -23.93 10.83 -17.07
CA VAL A 111 -24.08 9.40 -17.46
C VAL A 111 -23.73 8.51 -16.24
N PRO A 112 -24.37 7.33 -16.06
CA PRO A 112 -24.53 6.63 -14.78
C PRO A 112 -23.33 5.82 -14.28
N ILE A 113 -23.42 5.43 -13.01
CA ILE A 113 -22.50 4.61 -12.19
C ILE A 113 -22.36 3.19 -12.76
N ASP A 114 -21.12 2.69 -12.93
CA ASP A 114 -20.82 1.27 -13.09
C ASP A 114 -19.62 0.81 -12.23
N GLN A 115 -19.70 -0.44 -11.77
CA GLN A 115 -18.75 -1.17 -10.90
C GLN A 115 -17.29 -1.17 -11.38
N PRO A 116 -16.28 -1.33 -10.48
CA PRO A 116 -14.89 -1.42 -10.89
C PRO A 116 -14.64 -2.74 -11.64
N THR A 117 -14.70 -2.66 -12.96
CA THR A 117 -14.16 -3.68 -13.85
C THR A 117 -12.66 -3.42 -13.97
N MET A 118 -11.83 -4.28 -13.36
CA MET A 118 -10.39 -4.27 -13.65
C MET A 118 -10.24 -4.54 -15.15
N GLY A 119 -9.78 -3.54 -15.90
CA GLY A 119 -9.47 -3.70 -17.31
C GLY A 119 -8.43 -4.82 -17.49
N PRO A 120 -8.51 -5.60 -18.59
CA PRO A 120 -7.52 -6.61 -18.90
C PRO A 120 -6.16 -5.90 -18.98
N THR A 121 -5.21 -6.30 -18.15
CA THR A 121 -3.82 -5.93 -18.41
C THR A 121 -3.39 -6.81 -19.57
N ASP A 122 -3.10 -6.21 -20.72
CA ASP A 122 -2.72 -6.94 -21.95
C ASP A 122 -1.44 -7.78 -21.77
N ALA A 123 -0.72 -7.63 -20.66
CA ALA A 123 0.44 -8.45 -20.31
C ALA A 123 0.21 -9.25 -19.02
N ALA A 124 0.65 -10.52 -19.03
CA ALA A 124 0.73 -11.32 -17.82
C ALA A 124 1.81 -10.74 -16.87
N PRO A 125 1.61 -10.80 -15.53
CA PRO A 125 2.64 -10.39 -14.57
C PRO A 125 3.94 -11.15 -14.80
N ASP A 126 5.11 -10.53 -14.57
CA ASP A 126 6.42 -11.15 -14.82
C ASP A 126 6.57 -12.55 -14.20
N TRP A 127 6.03 -12.76 -12.99
CA TRP A 127 6.08 -14.06 -12.30
C TRP A 127 5.19 -15.13 -12.93
N ALA A 128 4.12 -14.73 -13.64
CA ALA A 128 3.25 -15.62 -14.39
C ALA A 128 3.79 -15.83 -15.82
N ALA A 129 4.26 -14.75 -16.47
CA ALA A 129 4.92 -14.79 -17.77
C ALA A 129 6.16 -15.69 -17.76
N ALA A 130 6.97 -15.64 -16.70
CA ALA A 130 8.11 -16.53 -16.49
C ALA A 130 7.72 -18.02 -16.41
N LYS A 131 6.45 -18.31 -16.12
CA LYS A 131 5.87 -19.67 -16.09
C LYS A 131 5.10 -20.01 -17.36
N GLY A 132 5.19 -19.17 -18.41
CA GLY A 132 4.53 -19.39 -19.69
C GLY A 132 3.05 -18.96 -19.72
N ALA A 133 2.61 -18.07 -18.84
CA ALA A 133 1.24 -17.58 -18.86
C ALA A 133 0.95 -16.71 -20.08
N ALA A 134 -0.16 -17.00 -20.75
CA ALA A 134 -0.62 -16.19 -21.87
C ALA A 134 -1.11 -14.79 -21.39
N PRO A 135 -0.90 -13.73 -22.19
CA PRO A 135 -1.45 -12.41 -21.93
C PRO A 135 -2.99 -12.41 -21.93
N GLY A 136 -3.60 -11.36 -21.35
CA GLY A 136 -5.06 -11.19 -21.34
C GLY A 136 -5.81 -11.93 -20.23
N GLY A 137 -5.08 -12.56 -19.30
CA GLY A 137 -5.64 -13.14 -18.08
C GLY A 137 -5.95 -12.10 -16.99
N ARG A 138 -6.37 -12.58 -15.81
CA ARG A 138 -6.71 -11.76 -14.64
C ARG A 138 -5.98 -12.22 -13.39
N VAL A 139 -5.66 -11.29 -12.49
CA VAL A 139 -5.11 -11.59 -11.17
C VAL A 139 -6.24 -11.66 -10.15
N GLU A 140 -6.34 -12.78 -9.45
CA GLU A 140 -7.25 -13.02 -8.33
C GLU A 140 -6.44 -13.22 -7.04
N THR A 141 -7.05 -12.89 -5.90
CA THR A 141 -6.52 -13.24 -4.59
C THR A 141 -7.32 -14.40 -4.04
N GLU A 142 -6.67 -15.52 -3.73
CA GLU A 142 -7.32 -16.71 -3.18
C GLU A 142 -6.86 -16.90 -1.73
N LYS A 143 -7.81 -17.22 -0.85
CA LYS A 143 -7.49 -17.65 0.52
C LYS A 143 -6.83 -19.02 0.46
N HIS A 144 -5.61 -19.13 0.97
CA HIS A 144 -4.85 -20.36 0.99
C HIS A 144 -4.51 -20.73 2.43
N CYS A 145 -4.89 -21.94 2.85
CA CYS A 145 -4.32 -22.54 4.05
C CYS A 145 -3.07 -23.31 3.61
N GLY A 146 -1.91 -22.69 3.79
CA GLY A 146 -0.63 -23.32 3.48
C GLY A 146 -0.43 -24.61 4.27
N LYS A 147 0.47 -25.48 3.79
CA LYS A 147 0.84 -26.71 4.51
C LYS A 147 1.27 -26.41 5.96
N TYR A 148 1.93 -25.29 6.18
CA TYR A 148 2.34 -24.83 7.51
C TYR A 148 1.14 -24.46 8.38
N THR A 149 0.14 -23.75 7.85
CA THR A 149 -1.11 -23.44 8.56
C THR A 149 -1.82 -24.72 9.01
N TRP A 150 -1.85 -25.75 8.15
CA TRP A 150 -2.39 -27.07 8.50
C TRP A 150 -1.58 -27.76 9.60
N CYS A 151 -0.24 -27.74 9.52
CA CYS A 151 0.61 -28.30 10.57
C CYS A 151 0.39 -27.61 11.92
N TYR A 152 0.27 -26.28 11.94
CA TYR A 152 -0.04 -25.53 13.16
C TYR A 152 -1.43 -25.86 13.70
N ALA A 153 -2.44 -25.96 12.84
CA ALA A 153 -3.78 -26.37 13.24
C ALA A 153 -3.76 -27.78 13.86
N ILE A 154 -3.01 -28.73 13.30
CA ILE A 154 -2.93 -30.10 13.84
C ILE A 154 -2.17 -30.13 15.18
N LEU A 155 -1.05 -29.40 15.28
CA LEU A 155 -0.19 -29.45 16.46
C LEU A 155 -0.72 -28.66 17.66
N PHE A 156 -1.44 -27.55 17.43
CA PHE A 156 -1.87 -26.64 18.49
C PHE A 156 -3.38 -26.65 18.77
N CYS A 157 -4.23 -27.24 17.91
CA CYS A 157 -5.69 -27.26 18.13
C CYS A 157 -6.16 -28.41 19.04
N CYS A 158 -5.30 -29.38 19.36
CA CYS A 158 -5.72 -30.57 20.10
C CYS A 158 -5.69 -30.45 21.63
N SER A 159 -5.08 -29.41 22.21
CA SER A 159 -4.84 -29.39 23.67
C SER A 159 -5.63 -28.35 24.46
N CYS A 160 -6.19 -27.28 23.87
CA CYS A 160 -6.77 -26.21 24.68
C CYS A 160 -7.97 -25.50 24.02
N THR A 161 -9.18 -25.77 24.52
CA THR A 161 -10.39 -24.89 24.45
C THR A 161 -11.10 -24.76 23.09
N PRO A 162 -12.44 -24.84 23.02
CA PRO A 162 -13.17 -24.79 21.76
C PRO A 162 -13.13 -23.38 21.14
N CYS A 163 -12.46 -23.28 19.98
CA CYS A 163 -13.02 -22.73 18.73
C CYS A 163 -13.51 -21.27 18.67
N PHE A 164 -12.90 -20.31 19.37
CA PHE A 164 -13.13 -18.87 19.08
C PHE A 164 -11.89 -18.08 18.63
N ILE A 165 -10.67 -18.64 18.74
CA ILE A 165 -9.42 -17.93 18.37
C ILE A 165 -8.97 -18.29 16.93
N CYS A 166 -9.41 -19.41 16.35
CA CYS A 166 -9.09 -19.76 14.97
C CYS A 166 -9.70 -18.82 13.91
N GLY A 167 -10.68 -17.97 14.29
CA GLY A 167 -11.22 -16.93 13.40
C GLY A 167 -10.27 -15.77 13.14
N GLN A 168 -9.16 -15.66 13.88
CA GLN A 168 -8.11 -14.67 13.68
C GLN A 168 -6.83 -15.22 13.03
N CYS A 169 -6.79 -16.50 12.68
CA CYS A 169 -5.81 -16.95 11.69
C CYS A 169 -6.19 -16.29 10.37
N ARG A 170 -5.60 -15.11 10.10
CA ARG A 170 -5.61 -14.52 8.77
C ARG A 170 -4.97 -15.55 7.86
N CYS A 171 -5.80 -16.33 7.18
CA CYS A 171 -5.37 -17.29 6.17
C CYS A 171 -4.40 -16.58 5.24
N ASP A 172 -3.30 -17.24 4.90
CA ASP A 172 -2.35 -16.69 3.93
C ASP A 172 -3.12 -16.38 2.64
N GLU A 173 -3.08 -15.12 2.21
CA GLU A 173 -3.62 -14.70 0.93
C GLU A 173 -2.52 -14.89 -0.11
N ARG A 174 -2.85 -15.56 -1.21
CA ARG A 174 -1.92 -15.70 -2.34
C ARG A 174 -2.50 -15.05 -3.59
N LEU A 175 -1.61 -14.46 -4.37
CA LEU A 175 -1.94 -13.97 -5.71
C LEU A 175 -1.94 -15.14 -6.70
N LEU A 176 -2.96 -15.16 -7.56
CA LEU A 176 -3.15 -16.19 -8.56
C LEU A 176 -3.52 -15.54 -9.88
N TYR A 177 -2.81 -15.87 -10.96
CA TYR A 177 -3.09 -15.36 -12.29
C TYR A 177 -3.81 -16.45 -13.07
N ILE A 178 -4.95 -16.10 -13.66
CA ILE A 178 -5.78 -16.99 -14.48
C ILE A 178 -5.67 -16.49 -15.92
N ASP A 179 -5.02 -17.26 -16.79
CA ASP A 179 -4.89 -16.91 -18.21
C ASP A 179 -6.24 -17.09 -18.97
N PRO A 180 -6.35 -16.65 -20.24
CA PRO A 180 -7.57 -16.81 -21.03
C PRO A 180 -7.98 -18.28 -21.27
N ASN A 181 -7.04 -19.21 -21.15
CA ASN A 181 -7.28 -20.65 -21.30
C ASN A 181 -7.74 -21.30 -19.98
N GLY A 182 -7.78 -20.54 -18.88
CA GLY A 182 -8.14 -21.01 -17.55
C GLY A 182 -6.98 -21.60 -16.74
N ASN A 183 -5.74 -21.54 -17.23
CA ASN A 183 -4.58 -22.01 -16.49
C ASN A 183 -4.27 -21.08 -15.32
N ARG A 184 -3.95 -21.68 -14.17
CA ARG A 184 -3.72 -20.97 -12.90
C ARG A 184 -2.22 -20.94 -12.59
N TYR A 185 -1.68 -19.73 -12.41
CA TYR A 185 -0.29 -19.50 -12.04
C TYR A 185 -0.22 -18.90 -10.64
N GLN A 186 0.55 -19.52 -9.74
CA GLN A 186 0.73 -19.01 -8.38
C GLN A 186 1.82 -17.93 -8.37
N GLY A 187 1.51 -16.79 -7.76
CA GLY A 187 2.47 -15.74 -7.46
C GLY A 187 3.47 -16.17 -6.39
N PRO A 188 4.52 -15.37 -6.14
CA PRO A 188 5.35 -15.57 -4.97
C PRO A 188 4.47 -15.53 -3.71
N ASP A 189 4.72 -16.43 -2.76
CA ASP A 189 4.08 -16.38 -1.45
C ASP A 189 4.38 -15.01 -0.85
N ILE A 190 3.33 -14.21 -0.65
CA ILE A 190 3.47 -12.96 0.10
C ILE A 190 3.55 -13.40 1.55
N PRO A 191 4.67 -13.20 2.28
CA PRO A 191 4.70 -13.50 3.70
C PRO A 191 3.69 -12.57 4.38
N VAL A 192 2.53 -13.10 4.71
CA VAL A 192 1.53 -12.41 5.52
C VAL A 192 1.98 -12.61 6.96
N CYS A 193 2.26 -11.51 7.65
CA CYS A 193 2.64 -11.46 9.07
C CYS A 193 4.02 -12.06 9.45
N THR A 194 5.11 -11.39 9.07
CA THR A 194 6.29 -11.32 9.97
C THR A 194 6.07 -10.20 11.00
N ASP A 195 5.09 -10.38 11.89
CA ASP A 195 4.86 -9.50 13.03
C ASP A 195 5.72 -9.95 14.20
N TYR A 196 6.85 -9.27 14.42
CA TYR A 196 7.45 -9.19 15.76
C TYR A 196 6.68 -8.22 16.68
N LEU A 197 5.53 -7.68 16.25
CA LEU A 197 4.74 -6.72 17.03
C LEU A 197 3.22 -6.88 16.83
N CYS A 198 2.69 -8.10 16.99
CA CYS A 198 1.30 -8.23 17.46
C CYS A 198 1.26 -7.85 18.95
N LYS A 199 1.30 -6.55 19.28
CA LYS A 199 0.74 -6.11 20.56
C LYS A 199 -0.79 -6.20 20.45
N PRO A 200 -1.48 -6.80 21.43
CA PRO A 200 -2.93 -6.70 21.50
C PRO A 200 -3.30 -5.21 21.56
N ARG A 201 -4.29 -4.83 20.76
CA ARG A 201 -4.92 -3.52 20.83
C ARG A 201 -5.64 -3.46 22.18
N ASP A 202 -5.14 -2.65 23.11
CA ASP A 202 -5.82 -2.43 24.39
C ASP A 202 -7.26 -1.94 24.13
N PRO A 203 -8.29 -2.59 24.71
CA PRO A 203 -9.69 -2.24 24.46
C PRO A 203 -10.22 -1.06 25.29
N TYR A 204 -9.38 -0.33 26.03
CA TYR A 204 -9.84 0.74 26.92
C TYR A 204 -9.18 2.08 26.60
N TRP A 205 -9.81 2.88 25.73
CA TRP A 205 -9.86 4.34 25.86
C TRP A 205 -11.07 4.85 25.07
N GLY A 206 -12.15 5.12 25.82
CA GLY A 206 -13.42 5.58 25.27
C GLY A 206 -14.43 5.81 26.39
N SER A 207 -14.13 6.75 27.29
CA SER A 207 -15.11 7.35 28.20
C SER A 207 -14.56 8.68 28.71
N ASP A 208 -14.63 9.71 27.87
CA ASP A 208 -15.03 11.02 28.39
C ASP A 208 -16.55 10.95 28.66
N PRO A 209 -16.99 11.43 29.82
CA PRO A 209 -18.04 12.44 29.78
C PRO A 209 -17.65 13.64 30.64
N GLY A 210 -17.81 14.81 30.04
CA GLY A 210 -17.66 16.07 30.76
C GLY A 210 -18.76 16.33 31.77
N GLY A 211 -18.63 17.48 32.41
CA GLY A 211 -19.74 18.23 32.98
C GLY A 211 -19.90 18.09 34.48
N GLY A 212 -19.40 19.10 35.21
CA GLY A 212 -19.70 19.29 36.63
C GLY A 212 -19.17 20.63 37.12
N GLY A 213 -19.82 21.71 36.69
CA GLY A 213 -19.75 23.00 37.38
C GLY A 213 -20.83 23.07 38.46
N GLY A 214 -20.57 23.79 39.55
CA GLY A 214 -21.61 24.25 40.47
C GLY A 214 -21.21 24.28 41.94
N PHE A 215 -20.98 25.51 42.42
CA PHE A 215 -20.98 26.03 43.79
C PHE A 215 -19.84 25.65 44.74
#